data_AF-A0A924DR46-F1
#
_entry.id   AF-A0A924DR46-F1
#
_cell.length_a   1.000
_cell.length_b   1.000
_cell.length_c   1.000
_cell.angle_alpha   90.00
_cell.angle_beta   90.00
_cell.angle_gamma   90.00
#
_symmetry.space_group_name_H-M   'P 1'
#
loop_
_entity.id
_entity.type
_entity.pdbx_description
1 polymer ?
#
loop_
_entity_poly.entity_id
_entity_poly.type
_entity_poly.pdbx_seq_one_letter_code
_entity_poly.pdbx_strand_id
1 'polypeptide(L)'
;MISPVGLKDFSSLGGRVPASVNESTPCYQLLESFYSSDRNQLLDARIKYAEGNSHLFYRSFPPMYYKLIEKNKWEDKFSSMVRFKSVITGDSHMENFGLKFYNGKLRFSVNDYDDLTKGPVFLDLVRLLTSAKLAGIDVDRKLVEEFFTKFKKGLNGKKHSYSKTIEDLIDESKKVGMIDDNVVDVRTKFFKKKKTPNTPLSASDLEKWNSILSEHGVITDSYLYIKEYGGSGGLRRFEFAIEKDGQMKLIEAKEWAEPSYDVATNVKGPGDKERYNWIINYDKPIVASKLSSLGQKLFT
;
A
#
# COMPACT_ATOMS: atom_id res chain seq x y z
N MET A 1 3.37 22.29 -20.39
CA MET A 1 2.11 22.68 -19.69
C MET A 1 1.11 21.54 -19.86
N ILE A 2 0.60 20.96 -18.78
CA ILE A 2 -0.41 19.88 -18.85
C ILE A 2 -1.73 20.51 -19.32
N SER A 3 -2.29 19.98 -20.41
CA SER A 3 -3.55 20.48 -20.97
C SER A 3 -4.71 20.30 -19.98
N PRO A 4 -5.57 21.31 -19.75
CA PRO A 4 -6.70 21.27 -18.81
C PRO A 4 -7.76 20.17 -19.04
N VAL A 5 -7.64 19.41 -20.13
CA VAL A 5 -8.67 18.46 -20.59
C VAL A 5 -8.71 17.17 -19.75
N GLY A 6 -7.60 16.75 -19.12
CA GLY A 6 -7.55 15.50 -18.35
C GLY A 6 -8.17 15.56 -16.94
N LEU A 7 -8.34 16.76 -16.36
CA LEU A 7 -8.72 16.92 -14.95
C LEU A 7 -10.23 17.06 -14.71
N LYS A 8 -11.02 17.48 -15.72
CA LYS A 8 -12.48 17.50 -15.61
C LYS A 8 -13.11 16.09 -15.57
N ASP A 9 -12.35 15.06 -15.93
CA ASP A 9 -12.81 13.67 -15.94
C ASP A 9 -12.74 12.96 -14.59
N PHE A 10 -12.19 13.57 -13.53
CA PHE A 10 -12.23 12.93 -12.22
C PHE A 10 -13.66 12.82 -11.66
N SER A 11 -14.60 13.67 -12.10
CA SER A 11 -16.01 13.53 -11.74
C SER A 11 -16.72 12.38 -12.46
N SER A 12 -16.21 11.90 -13.59
CA SER A 12 -16.75 10.73 -14.30
C SER A 12 -16.23 9.40 -13.74
N LEU A 13 -15.25 9.43 -12.83
CA LEU A 13 -14.80 8.28 -12.03
C LEU A 13 -15.80 7.86 -10.94
N GLY A 14 -16.99 8.48 -10.88
CA GLY A 14 -18.15 7.99 -10.12
C GLY A 14 -18.71 6.67 -10.66
N GLY A 15 -17.84 5.76 -11.10
CA GLY A 15 -18.17 4.39 -11.44
C GLY A 15 -18.92 3.79 -10.28
N ARG A 16 -20.18 3.44 -10.51
CA ARG A 16 -21.04 2.80 -9.52
C ARG A 16 -20.30 1.60 -8.97
N VAL A 17 -20.06 1.60 -7.65
CA VAL A 17 -19.68 0.39 -6.91
C VAL A 17 -20.74 -0.66 -7.25
N PRO A 18 -20.37 -1.93 -7.47
CA PRO A 18 -21.34 -2.98 -7.72
C PRO A 18 -22.43 -2.93 -6.65
N ALA A 19 -23.68 -2.86 -7.06
CA ALA A 19 -24.82 -2.79 -6.14
C ALA A 19 -25.19 -4.15 -5.53
N SER A 20 -24.50 -5.23 -5.93
CA SER A 20 -24.75 -6.58 -5.41
C SER A 20 -23.59 -7.55 -5.63
N VAL A 21 -23.51 -8.55 -4.75
CA VAL A 21 -22.58 -9.70 -4.76
C VAL A 21 -23.18 -10.87 -5.55
N ASN A 22 -23.57 -10.65 -6.80
CA ASN A 22 -24.02 -11.76 -7.65
C ASN A 22 -22.82 -12.29 -8.44
N GLU A 23 -22.49 -13.58 -8.27
CA GLU A 23 -21.38 -14.28 -8.93
C GLU A 23 -21.43 -14.19 -10.47
N SER A 24 -22.63 -14.00 -11.02
CA SER A 24 -22.84 -13.79 -12.47
C SER A 24 -22.57 -12.35 -12.94
N THR A 25 -22.24 -11.44 -12.04
CA THR A 25 -21.98 -10.03 -12.39
C THR A 25 -20.60 -9.92 -13.02
N PRO A 26 -20.43 -9.17 -14.14
CA PRO A 26 -19.13 -8.94 -14.76
C PRO A 26 -18.04 -8.42 -13.81
N CYS A 27 -18.42 -7.71 -12.74
CA CYS A 27 -17.46 -7.24 -11.74
C CYS A 27 -16.95 -8.38 -10.84
N TYR A 28 -17.79 -9.34 -10.46
CA TYR A 28 -17.37 -10.47 -9.65
C TYR A 28 -16.40 -11.35 -10.44
N GLN A 29 -16.74 -11.69 -11.69
CA GLN A 29 -15.88 -12.46 -12.58
C GLN A 29 -14.53 -11.78 -12.83
N LEU A 30 -14.52 -10.45 -12.99
CA LEU A 30 -13.28 -9.70 -13.14
C LEU A 30 -12.45 -9.72 -11.86
N LEU A 31 -13.07 -9.60 -10.68
CA LEU A 31 -12.38 -9.74 -9.40
C LEU A 31 -11.82 -11.15 -9.19
N GLU A 32 -12.61 -12.18 -9.48
CA GLU A 32 -12.18 -13.59 -9.41
C GLU A 32 -10.92 -13.83 -10.25
N SER A 33 -10.80 -13.20 -11.42
CA SER A 33 -9.60 -13.31 -12.25
C SER A 33 -8.33 -12.73 -11.60
N PHE A 34 -8.46 -11.73 -10.72
CA PHE A 34 -7.34 -11.14 -9.97
C PHE A 34 -7.05 -11.83 -8.65
N TYR A 35 -8.05 -12.49 -8.08
CA TYR A 35 -8.00 -13.09 -6.75
C TYR A 35 -8.31 -14.59 -6.84
N SER A 36 -7.82 -15.26 -7.88
CA SER A 36 -8.09 -16.69 -8.12
C SER A 36 -7.59 -17.60 -7.00
N SER A 37 -6.65 -17.13 -6.19
CA SER A 37 -6.17 -17.78 -4.97
C SER A 37 -7.06 -17.55 -3.75
N ASP A 38 -7.91 -16.53 -3.75
CA ASP A 38 -8.83 -16.26 -2.65
C ASP A 38 -9.94 -17.31 -2.70
N ARG A 39 -10.22 -17.94 -1.55
CA ARG A 39 -11.40 -18.80 -1.43
C ARG A 39 -12.63 -17.93 -1.66
N ASN A 40 -13.55 -18.28 -2.57
CA ASN A 40 -14.72 -17.47 -2.97
C ASN A 40 -15.41 -16.74 -1.80
N GLN A 41 -15.56 -17.40 -0.65
CA GLN A 41 -16.14 -16.82 0.58
C GLN A 41 -15.41 -15.55 1.11
N LEU A 42 -14.10 -15.44 0.92
CA LEU A 42 -13.30 -14.29 1.32
C LEU A 42 -13.48 -13.12 0.35
N LEU A 43 -13.63 -13.41 -0.94
CA LEU A 43 -13.93 -12.40 -1.94
C LEU A 43 -15.30 -11.76 -1.67
N ASP A 44 -16.32 -12.57 -1.36
CA ASP A 44 -17.64 -12.09 -0.96
C ASP A 44 -17.59 -11.18 0.26
N ALA A 45 -16.87 -11.60 1.31
CA ALA A 45 -16.72 -10.81 2.53
C ALA A 45 -16.04 -9.46 2.25
N ARG A 46 -15.04 -9.44 1.35
CA ARG A 46 -14.32 -8.23 0.94
C ARG A 46 -15.18 -7.30 0.09
N ILE A 47 -15.98 -7.84 -0.83
CA ILE A 47 -16.94 -7.05 -1.63
C ILE A 47 -17.98 -6.42 -0.69
N LYS A 48 -18.57 -7.22 0.20
CA LYS A 48 -19.55 -6.75 1.19
C LYS A 48 -18.96 -5.67 2.11
N TYR A 49 -17.70 -5.81 2.52
CA TYR A 49 -17.02 -4.80 3.34
C TYR A 49 -16.87 -3.45 2.62
N ALA A 50 -16.70 -3.47 1.30
CA ALA A 50 -16.52 -2.28 0.47
C ALA A 50 -17.84 -1.75 -0.15
N GLU A 51 -18.95 -2.43 0.08
CA GLU A 51 -20.24 -2.12 -0.54
C GLU A 51 -20.69 -0.69 -0.23
N GLY A 52 -21.16 0.01 -1.26
CA GLY A 52 -21.65 1.39 -1.13
C GLY A 52 -20.57 2.45 -0.89
N ASN A 53 -19.28 2.09 -0.84
CA ASN A 53 -18.20 3.04 -0.61
C ASN A 53 -17.06 2.87 -1.62
N SER A 54 -16.98 3.78 -2.60
CA SER A 54 -15.97 3.75 -3.66
C SER A 54 -14.53 3.85 -3.14
N HIS A 55 -14.29 4.62 -2.07
CA HIS A 55 -12.96 4.72 -1.47
C HIS A 55 -12.54 3.37 -0.87
N LEU A 56 -13.44 2.75 -0.08
CA LEU A 56 -13.23 1.40 0.44
C LEU A 56 -13.07 0.36 -0.66
N PHE A 57 -13.79 0.49 -1.77
CA PHE A 57 -13.73 -0.43 -2.89
C PHE A 57 -12.37 -0.38 -3.59
N TYR A 58 -11.91 0.79 -4.05
CA TYR A 58 -10.66 0.87 -4.81
C TYR A 58 -9.41 0.64 -3.95
N ARG A 59 -9.45 0.90 -2.64
CA ARG A 59 -8.40 0.46 -1.71
C ARG A 59 -8.46 -1.05 -1.45
N SER A 60 -9.67 -1.60 -1.39
CA SER A 60 -9.84 -3.04 -1.17
C SER A 60 -9.61 -3.82 -2.44
N PHE A 61 -9.65 -3.24 -3.63
CA PHE A 61 -9.39 -3.95 -4.89
C PHE A 61 -8.45 -3.16 -5.79
N PRO A 62 -7.17 -2.99 -5.41
CA PRO A 62 -6.25 -2.15 -6.17
C PRO A 62 -6.07 -2.49 -7.66
N PRO A 63 -6.11 -3.76 -8.12
CA PRO A 63 -6.06 -4.08 -9.55
C PRO A 63 -7.23 -3.49 -10.34
N MET A 64 -8.42 -3.40 -9.75
CA MET A 64 -9.60 -2.80 -10.38
C MET A 64 -9.41 -1.32 -10.67
N TYR A 65 -8.71 -0.60 -9.78
CA TYR A 65 -8.36 0.78 -10.02
C TYR A 65 -7.48 0.90 -11.27
N TYR A 66 -6.46 0.06 -11.42
CA TYR A 66 -5.58 0.11 -12.58
C TYR A 66 -6.27 -0.31 -13.89
N LYS A 67 -7.19 -1.27 -13.84
CA LYS A 67 -8.08 -1.56 -14.98
C LYS A 67 -8.94 -0.39 -15.40
N LEU A 68 -9.42 0.40 -14.45
CA LEU A 68 -10.17 1.61 -14.76
C LEU A 68 -9.27 2.66 -15.46
N ILE A 69 -8.04 2.83 -14.98
CA ILE A 69 -7.05 3.73 -15.59
C ILE A 69 -6.70 3.30 -17.02
N GLU A 70 -6.46 2.00 -17.23
CA GLU A 70 -6.20 1.38 -18.55
C GLU A 70 -7.38 1.60 -19.49
N LYS A 71 -8.61 1.25 -19.07
CA LYS A 71 -9.84 1.39 -19.86
C LYS A 71 -10.08 2.83 -20.32
N ASN A 72 -9.77 3.81 -19.46
CA ASN A 72 -9.94 5.23 -19.76
C ASN A 72 -8.75 5.84 -20.53
N LYS A 73 -7.77 5.02 -20.93
CA LYS A 73 -6.59 5.43 -21.70
C LYS A 73 -5.87 6.63 -21.07
N TRP A 74 -5.68 6.59 -19.75
CA TRP A 74 -5.03 7.69 -19.04
C TRP A 74 -3.60 7.89 -19.49
N GLU A 75 -2.92 6.83 -19.92
CA GLU A 75 -1.60 6.93 -20.51
C GLU A 75 -1.57 7.85 -21.74
N ASP A 76 -2.62 7.89 -22.56
CA ASP A 76 -2.72 8.83 -23.69
C ASP A 76 -2.85 10.27 -23.19
N LYS A 77 -3.71 10.48 -22.18
CA LYS A 77 -3.95 11.80 -21.54
C LYS A 77 -2.69 12.32 -20.83
N PHE A 78 -1.86 11.42 -20.32
CA PHE A 78 -0.64 11.71 -19.59
C PHE A 78 0.61 11.25 -20.34
N SER A 79 0.56 11.17 -21.67
CA SER A 79 1.62 10.60 -22.52
C SER A 79 3.00 11.22 -22.28
N SER A 80 3.04 12.53 -22.02
CA SER A 80 4.28 13.24 -21.63
C SER A 80 4.90 12.73 -20.33
N MET A 81 4.09 12.18 -19.41
CA MET A 81 4.51 11.64 -18.11
C MET A 81 4.76 10.13 -18.12
N VAL A 82 4.13 9.37 -19.01
CA VAL A 82 4.23 7.89 -19.09
C VAL A 82 5.67 7.39 -19.24
N ARG A 83 6.51 8.14 -19.96
CA ARG A 83 7.94 7.80 -20.17
C ARG A 83 8.77 7.77 -18.88
N PHE A 84 8.28 8.40 -17.82
CA PHE A 84 9.01 8.53 -16.56
C PHE A 84 8.63 7.40 -15.62
N LYS A 85 9.37 6.29 -15.73
CA LYS A 85 9.20 5.10 -14.90
C LYS A 85 10.18 5.09 -13.73
N SER A 86 9.70 4.68 -12.57
CA SER A 86 10.51 4.43 -11.37
C SER A 86 9.86 3.32 -10.54
N VAL A 87 10.42 3.03 -9.38
CA VAL A 87 9.70 2.31 -8.34
C VAL A 87 8.54 3.18 -7.85
N ILE A 88 7.33 2.65 -7.90
CA ILE A 88 6.09 3.25 -7.41
C ILE A 88 5.54 2.39 -6.27
N THR A 89 4.77 2.97 -5.35
CA THR A 89 4.18 2.22 -4.24
C THR A 89 3.08 1.27 -4.69
N GLY A 90 2.43 1.54 -5.84
CA GLY A 90 1.36 0.71 -6.39
C GLY A 90 0.02 0.87 -5.66
N ASP A 91 0.05 1.14 -4.36
CA ASP A 91 -1.14 1.39 -3.56
C ASP A 91 -1.13 2.72 -2.79
N SER A 92 -0.74 3.82 -3.46
CA SER A 92 -0.77 5.18 -2.90
C SER A 92 -2.19 5.69 -2.59
N HIS A 93 -2.78 5.27 -1.47
CA HIS A 93 -4.02 5.84 -0.93
C HIS A 93 -3.76 6.51 0.43
N MET A 94 -4.66 7.40 0.89
CA MET A 94 -4.38 8.25 2.06
C MET A 94 -4.02 7.49 3.33
N GLU A 95 -4.66 6.35 3.60
CA GLU A 95 -4.38 5.53 4.79
C GLU A 95 -3.04 4.77 4.70
N ASN A 96 -2.44 4.71 3.51
CA ASN A 96 -1.10 4.15 3.31
C ASN A 96 0.00 5.18 3.60
N PHE A 97 -0.36 6.32 4.21
CA PHE A 97 0.56 7.32 4.73
C PHE A 97 0.33 7.46 6.24
N GLY A 98 1.41 7.45 7.00
CA GLY A 98 1.33 7.53 8.45
C GLY A 98 2.68 7.74 9.09
N LEU A 99 2.68 7.80 10.42
CA LEU A 99 3.93 7.88 11.18
C LEU A 99 4.57 6.51 11.29
N LYS A 100 5.84 6.43 10.89
CA LYS A 100 6.71 5.27 11.06
C LYS A 100 7.95 5.67 11.82
N PHE A 101 8.38 4.81 12.73
CA PHE A 101 9.65 4.97 13.38
C PHE A 101 10.74 4.41 12.45
N TYR A 102 11.80 5.19 12.28
CA TYR A 102 12.90 4.85 11.39
C TYR A 102 14.20 5.43 11.93
N ASN A 103 15.18 4.56 12.21
CA ASN A 103 16.50 4.93 12.76
C ASN A 103 16.39 5.90 13.95
N GLY A 104 15.55 5.56 14.94
CA GLY A 104 15.40 6.37 16.14
C GLY A 104 14.51 7.62 15.98
N LYS A 105 13.87 7.81 14.82
CA LYS A 105 13.08 9.01 14.52
C LYS A 105 11.73 8.66 13.92
N LEU A 106 10.69 9.28 14.46
CA LEU A 106 9.36 9.23 13.88
C LEU A 106 9.29 10.09 12.62
N ARG A 107 8.80 9.53 11.51
CA ARG A 107 8.66 10.20 10.22
C ARG A 107 7.29 9.93 9.64
N PHE A 108 6.70 10.95 9.02
CA PHE A 108 5.52 10.74 8.18
C PHE A 108 5.96 10.24 6.80
N SER A 109 5.57 9.03 6.43
CA SER A 109 5.94 8.37 5.18
C SER A 109 4.87 7.40 4.71
N VAL A 110 5.12 6.74 3.58
CA VAL A 110 4.35 5.58 3.16
C VAL A 110 4.50 4.47 4.20
N ASN A 111 3.40 3.87 4.63
CA ASN A 111 3.38 2.86 5.69
C ASN A 111 3.20 1.42 5.19
N ASP A 112 2.80 1.22 3.93
CA ASP A 112 2.64 -0.09 3.30
C ASP A 112 3.37 -0.11 1.95
N TYR A 113 4.21 -1.12 1.76
CA TYR A 113 5.06 -1.30 0.58
C TYR A 113 4.78 -2.62 -0.14
N ASP A 114 3.70 -3.30 0.23
CA ASP A 114 3.36 -4.62 -0.28
C ASP A 114 2.94 -4.60 -1.76
N ASP A 115 2.71 -3.43 -2.35
CA ASP A 115 2.33 -3.26 -3.76
C ASP A 115 3.45 -2.60 -4.61
N LEU A 116 4.67 -2.51 -4.08
CA LEU A 116 5.82 -1.92 -4.77
C LEU A 116 6.09 -2.60 -6.13
N THR A 117 6.17 -1.79 -7.19
CA THR A 117 6.54 -2.25 -8.54
C THR A 117 7.24 -1.14 -9.34
N LYS A 118 7.66 -1.43 -10.57
CA LYS A 118 8.10 -0.43 -11.56
C LYS A 118 6.91 0.05 -12.39
N GLY A 119 6.67 1.35 -12.40
CA GLY A 119 5.62 1.92 -13.21
C GLY A 119 5.82 3.40 -13.48
N PRO A 120 4.96 4.02 -14.32
CA PRO A 120 4.93 5.46 -14.49
C PRO A 120 4.67 6.17 -13.16
N VAL A 121 5.56 7.10 -12.78
CA VAL A 121 5.53 7.78 -11.47
C VAL A 121 4.22 8.53 -11.22
N PHE A 122 3.56 9.02 -12.29
CA PHE A 122 2.30 9.74 -12.16
C PHE A 122 1.16 8.87 -11.61
N LEU A 123 1.25 7.54 -11.71
CA LEU A 123 0.20 6.64 -11.23
C LEU A 123 0.00 6.74 -9.71
N ASP A 124 1.07 6.83 -8.92
CA ASP A 124 0.97 7.04 -7.47
C ASP A 124 0.29 8.38 -7.14
N LEU A 125 0.59 9.43 -7.91
CA LEU A 125 0.00 10.76 -7.72
C LEU A 125 -1.49 10.75 -8.01
N VAL A 126 -1.88 10.18 -9.16
CA VAL A 126 -3.27 10.07 -9.55
C VAL A 126 -4.03 9.18 -8.57
N ARG A 127 -3.42 8.08 -8.11
CA ARG A 127 -4.03 7.17 -7.12
C ARG A 127 -4.28 7.89 -5.79
N LEU A 128 -3.32 8.68 -5.32
CA LEU A 128 -3.47 9.41 -4.07
C LEU A 128 -4.54 10.51 -4.17
N LEU A 129 -4.53 11.28 -5.26
CA LEU A 129 -5.55 12.32 -5.48
C LEU A 129 -6.95 11.71 -5.67
N THR A 130 -7.05 10.56 -6.35
CA THR A 130 -8.32 9.84 -6.48
C THR A 130 -8.79 9.33 -5.11
N SER A 131 -7.88 8.74 -4.31
CA SER A 131 -8.19 8.33 -2.94
C SER A 131 -8.69 9.49 -2.09
N ALA A 132 -8.07 10.67 -2.20
CA ALA A 132 -8.50 11.87 -1.49
C ALA A 132 -9.90 12.30 -1.91
N LYS A 133 -10.16 12.36 -3.22
CA LYS A 133 -11.48 12.74 -3.75
C LYS A 133 -12.58 11.77 -3.32
N LEU A 134 -12.32 10.47 -3.41
CA LEU A 134 -13.28 9.43 -3.02
C LEU A 134 -13.55 9.42 -1.51
N ALA A 135 -12.59 9.87 -0.69
CA ALA A 135 -12.77 10.06 0.75
C ALA A 135 -13.45 11.40 1.11
N GLY A 136 -13.96 12.15 0.13
CA GLY A 136 -14.69 13.39 0.34
C GLY A 136 -13.83 14.64 0.46
N ILE A 137 -12.52 14.57 0.22
CA ILE A 137 -11.68 15.76 0.14
C ILE A 137 -12.01 16.50 -1.15
N ASP A 138 -12.17 17.83 -1.06
CA ASP A 138 -12.36 18.65 -2.25
C ASP A 138 -11.05 18.80 -3.02
N VAL A 139 -10.84 17.89 -3.96
CA VAL A 139 -9.72 17.94 -4.90
C VAL A 139 -10.05 18.91 -6.02
N ASP A 140 -9.76 20.18 -5.78
CA ASP A 140 -9.84 21.24 -6.76
C ASP A 140 -8.53 21.39 -7.56
N ARG A 141 -8.56 22.26 -8.57
CA ARG A 141 -7.39 22.54 -9.41
C ARG A 141 -6.21 23.11 -8.60
N LYS A 142 -6.48 23.97 -7.63
CA LYS A 142 -5.46 24.66 -6.85
C LYS A 142 -4.68 23.66 -5.99
N LEU A 143 -5.37 22.75 -5.33
CA LEU A 143 -4.79 21.67 -4.54
C LEU A 143 -3.90 20.78 -5.40
N VAL A 144 -4.38 20.42 -6.59
CA VAL A 144 -3.61 19.60 -7.54
C VAL A 144 -2.33 20.32 -7.96
N GLU A 145 -2.40 21.58 -8.39
CA GLU A 145 -1.23 22.37 -8.79
C GLU A 145 -0.21 22.53 -7.65
N GLU A 146 -0.69 22.76 -6.42
CA GLU A 146 0.16 22.82 -5.22
C GLU A 146 0.83 21.48 -4.93
N PHE A 147 0.07 20.39 -5.00
CA PHE A 147 0.54 19.03 -4.77
C PHE A 147 1.65 18.66 -5.76
N PHE A 148 1.43 18.86 -7.08
CA PHE A 148 2.44 18.61 -8.11
C PHE A 148 3.68 19.48 -7.92
N THR A 149 3.52 20.74 -7.51
CA THR A 149 4.64 21.65 -7.23
C THR A 149 5.50 21.13 -6.07
N LYS A 150 4.87 20.69 -4.98
CA LYS A 150 5.58 20.09 -3.83
C LYS A 150 6.21 18.76 -4.18
N PHE A 151 5.50 17.91 -4.94
CA PHE A 151 6.03 16.64 -5.41
C PHE A 151 7.29 16.85 -6.26
N LYS A 152 7.27 17.77 -7.22
CA LYS A 152 8.45 18.13 -8.04
C LYS A 152 9.62 18.61 -7.18
N LYS A 153 9.36 19.43 -6.15
CA LYS A 153 10.41 19.88 -5.20
C LYS A 153 10.99 18.68 -4.45
N GLY A 154 10.14 17.76 -3.99
CA GLY A 154 10.54 16.51 -3.33
C GLY A 154 11.41 15.62 -4.22
N LEU A 155 11.06 15.45 -5.50
CA LEU A 155 11.90 14.71 -6.46
C LEU A 155 13.31 15.30 -6.58
N ASN A 156 13.46 16.62 -6.43
CA ASN A 156 14.76 17.30 -6.44
C ASN A 156 15.47 17.29 -5.07
N GLY A 157 15.03 16.44 -4.13
CA GLY A 157 15.61 16.32 -2.79
C GLY A 157 15.29 17.47 -1.85
N LYS A 158 14.42 18.42 -2.25
CA LYS A 158 14.00 19.51 -1.35
C LYS A 158 13.04 18.96 -0.31
N LYS A 159 13.40 19.10 0.96
CA LYS A 159 12.54 18.77 2.09
C LYS A 159 11.50 19.87 2.28
N HIS A 160 10.30 19.46 2.64
CA HIS A 160 9.24 20.35 3.09
C HIS A 160 9.05 20.17 4.58
N SER A 161 8.77 21.27 5.29
CA SER A 161 8.30 21.18 6.67
C SER A 161 6.97 20.42 6.69
N TYR A 162 6.74 19.69 7.77
CA TYR A 162 5.45 19.07 8.00
C TYR A 162 4.37 20.15 8.16
N SER A 163 3.12 19.78 7.90
CA SER A 163 2.00 20.64 8.32
C SER A 163 1.90 20.59 9.84
N LYS A 164 1.30 21.62 10.43
CA LYS A 164 1.06 21.66 11.88
C LYS A 164 0.35 20.40 12.39
N THR A 165 -0.61 19.88 11.63
CA THR A 165 -1.30 18.61 11.93
C THR A 165 -0.35 17.42 12.06
N ILE A 166 0.63 17.30 11.16
CA ILE A 166 1.59 16.20 11.20
C ILE A 166 2.61 16.41 12.33
N GLU A 167 3.01 17.66 12.60
CA GLU A 167 3.87 17.98 13.75
C GLU A 167 3.17 17.62 15.07
N ASP A 168 1.90 17.99 15.22
CA ASP A 168 1.10 17.67 16.40
C ASP A 168 0.94 16.15 16.57
N LEU A 169 0.69 15.42 15.48
CA LEU A 169 0.61 13.96 15.48
C LEU A 169 1.95 13.31 15.90
N ILE A 170 3.07 13.87 15.44
CA ILE A 170 4.41 13.41 15.83
C ILE A 170 4.63 13.64 17.33
N ASP A 171 4.28 14.81 17.83
CA ASP A 171 4.46 15.17 19.24
C ASP A 171 3.54 14.38 20.17
N GLU A 172 2.31 14.08 19.74
CA GLU A 172 1.41 13.18 20.47
C GLU A 172 1.96 11.76 20.51
N SER A 173 2.44 11.23 19.39
CA SER A 173 2.99 9.87 19.32
C SER A 173 4.22 9.67 20.20
N LYS A 174 5.07 10.70 20.36
CA LYS A 174 6.19 10.68 21.31
C LYS A 174 5.73 10.56 22.76
N LYS A 175 4.61 11.18 23.14
CA LYS A 175 4.07 11.12 24.51
C LYS A 175 3.50 9.76 24.86
N VAL A 176 2.92 9.07 23.87
CA VAL A 176 2.30 7.74 24.04
C VAL A 176 3.35 6.61 24.11
N GLY A 177 4.64 6.93 23.93
CA GLY A 177 5.71 5.93 24.06
C GLY A 177 5.83 4.98 22.87
N MET A 178 5.42 5.39 21.66
CA MET A 178 5.75 4.68 20.40
C MET A 178 7.26 4.81 20.05
N ILE A 179 8.14 4.68 21.04
CA ILE A 179 9.55 5.06 20.97
C ILE A 179 10.47 3.87 20.65
N ASP A 180 9.97 2.64 20.57
CA ASP A 180 10.82 1.51 20.23
C ASP A 180 10.21 0.64 19.13
N ASP A 181 10.94 0.48 18.02
CA ASP A 181 10.68 -0.53 16.98
C ASP A 181 10.58 -1.95 17.58
N ASN A 182 11.06 -2.14 18.81
CA ASN A 182 11.07 -3.41 19.52
C ASN A 182 9.89 -3.62 20.48
N VAL A 183 9.04 -2.62 20.73
CA VAL A 183 7.92 -2.73 21.66
C VAL A 183 6.64 -2.30 20.95
N VAL A 184 6.08 -3.22 20.17
CA VAL A 184 4.63 -3.26 20.05
C VAL A 184 4.13 -3.45 21.49
N ASP A 185 3.44 -2.48 22.06
CA ASP A 185 2.73 -2.70 23.32
C ASP A 185 1.64 -3.74 23.07
N VAL A 186 2.02 -5.01 23.24
CA VAL A 186 1.25 -6.23 22.94
C VAL A 186 -0.02 -6.32 23.78
N ARG A 187 -0.18 -5.49 24.81
CA ARG A 187 -1.10 -5.80 25.91
C ARG A 187 -2.60 -5.69 25.62
N THR A 188 -3.06 -5.23 24.46
CA THR A 188 -4.52 -5.12 24.22
C THR A 188 -5.06 -5.48 22.83
N LYS A 189 -4.23 -5.60 21.78
CA LYS A 189 -4.73 -5.89 20.42
C LYS A 189 -4.66 -7.37 20.00
N PHE A 190 -3.77 -8.17 20.58
CA PHE A 190 -3.58 -9.57 20.21
C PHE A 190 -4.73 -10.51 20.61
N PHE A 191 -5.56 -10.11 21.58
CA PHE A 191 -6.64 -10.96 22.11
C PHE A 191 -8.05 -10.62 21.61
N LYS A 192 -8.19 -9.76 20.58
CA LYS A 192 -9.48 -9.69 19.89
C LYS A 192 -9.67 -11.02 19.16
N LYS A 193 -10.68 -11.80 19.56
CA LYS A 193 -11.07 -13.07 18.92
C LYS A 193 -11.05 -12.90 17.40
N LYS A 194 -10.03 -13.46 16.75
CA LYS A 194 -10.02 -13.62 15.30
C LYS A 194 -11.10 -14.65 14.96
N LYS A 195 -11.84 -14.39 13.89
CA LYS A 195 -12.89 -15.31 13.42
C LYS A 195 -12.29 -16.52 12.72
N THR A 196 -11.17 -16.34 12.01
CA THR A 196 -10.33 -17.43 11.53
C THR A 196 -9.52 -18.01 12.69
N PRO A 197 -9.56 -19.33 12.90
CA PRO A 197 -8.77 -19.97 13.94
C PRO A 197 -7.29 -19.88 13.59
N ASN A 198 -6.48 -19.50 14.57
CA ASN A 198 -5.04 -19.61 14.50
C ASN A 198 -4.69 -21.09 14.36
N THR A 199 -4.02 -21.46 13.27
CA THR A 199 -3.58 -22.84 13.02
C THR A 199 -2.07 -22.90 13.25
N PRO A 200 -1.53 -23.88 13.98
CA PRO A 200 -0.08 -24.06 14.08
C PRO A 200 0.57 -24.16 12.69
N LEU A 201 1.77 -23.60 12.53
CA LEU A 201 2.52 -23.73 11.27
C LEU A 201 2.84 -25.19 10.97
N SER A 202 2.91 -25.55 9.68
CA SER A 202 3.46 -26.83 9.26
C SER A 202 4.96 -26.90 9.57
N ALA A 203 5.52 -28.10 9.70
CA ALA A 203 6.96 -28.28 9.94
C ALA A 203 7.82 -27.62 8.84
N SER A 204 7.38 -27.72 7.58
CA SER A 204 8.08 -27.11 6.44
C SER A 204 8.01 -25.58 6.46
N ASP A 205 6.86 -24.99 6.82
CA ASP A 205 6.77 -23.53 6.99
C ASP A 205 7.65 -23.06 8.16
N LEU A 206 7.65 -23.80 9.27
CA LEU A 206 8.45 -23.47 10.45
C LEU A 206 9.96 -23.54 10.14
N GLU A 207 10.42 -24.53 9.40
CA GLU A 207 11.82 -24.63 8.94
C GLU A 207 12.21 -23.41 8.09
N LYS A 208 11.36 -23.05 7.12
CA LYS A 208 11.55 -21.85 6.29
C LYS A 208 11.65 -20.59 7.16
N TRP A 209 10.71 -20.38 8.08
CA TRP A 209 10.68 -19.19 8.91
C TRP A 209 11.82 -19.14 9.93
N ASN A 210 12.24 -20.29 10.48
CA ASN A 210 13.44 -20.36 11.33
C ASN A 210 14.68 -19.87 10.58
N SER A 211 14.85 -20.24 9.30
CA SER A 211 15.99 -19.74 8.52
C SER A 211 15.98 -18.22 8.37
N ILE A 212 14.80 -17.62 8.18
CA ILE A 212 14.62 -16.17 7.98
C ILE A 212 14.77 -15.40 9.30
N LEU A 213 14.22 -15.94 10.39
CA LEU A 213 14.07 -15.24 11.67
C LEU A 213 15.14 -15.59 12.70
N SER A 214 16.06 -16.51 12.38
CA SER A 214 17.13 -16.95 13.29
C SER A 214 17.96 -15.82 13.89
N GLU A 215 18.22 -14.74 13.14
CA GLU A 215 18.94 -13.56 13.65
C GLU A 215 18.15 -12.79 14.72
N HIS A 216 16.82 -12.95 14.75
CA HIS A 216 15.92 -12.28 15.68
C HIS A 216 15.67 -13.07 16.98
N GLY A 217 16.03 -14.36 17.03
CA GLY A 217 15.90 -15.21 18.21
C GLY A 217 15.36 -16.61 17.88
N VAL A 218 14.91 -17.32 18.91
CA VAL A 218 14.30 -18.65 18.78
C VAL A 218 12.77 -18.50 18.72
N ILE A 219 12.14 -19.08 17.70
CA ILE A 219 10.68 -19.12 17.61
C ILE A 219 10.17 -20.09 18.69
N THR A 220 9.44 -19.58 19.67
CA THR A 220 8.85 -20.37 20.77
C THR A 220 7.41 -20.76 20.48
N ASP A 221 6.70 -19.98 19.67
CA ASP A 221 5.32 -20.24 19.25
C ASP A 221 5.08 -19.64 17.87
N SER A 222 4.19 -20.25 17.08
CA SER A 222 3.87 -19.76 15.74
C SER A 222 2.48 -20.17 15.26
N TYR A 223 1.79 -19.22 14.62
CA TYR A 223 0.45 -19.42 14.07
C TYR A 223 0.30 -18.85 12.68
N LEU A 224 -0.49 -19.54 11.87
CA LEU A 224 -0.98 -19.12 10.58
C LEU A 224 -2.45 -18.76 10.72
N TYR A 225 -2.85 -17.62 10.17
CA TYR A 225 -4.25 -17.29 9.94
C TYR A 225 -4.46 -16.64 8.58
N ILE A 226 -5.69 -16.69 8.08
CA ILE A 226 -6.11 -15.97 6.88
C ILE A 226 -6.78 -14.68 7.30
N LYS A 227 -6.31 -13.55 6.76
CA LYS A 227 -6.98 -12.27 6.99
C LYS A 227 -8.31 -12.27 6.24
N GLU A 228 -9.41 -12.05 6.94
CA GLU A 228 -10.75 -12.19 6.33
C GLU A 228 -11.19 -10.96 5.53
N TYR A 229 -10.73 -9.77 5.91
CA TYR A 229 -11.26 -8.50 5.38
C TYR A 229 -10.17 -7.44 5.17
N GLY A 230 -10.56 -6.36 4.47
CA GLY A 230 -9.70 -5.24 4.08
C GLY A 230 -8.90 -5.50 2.80
N GLY A 231 -8.02 -4.58 2.42
CA GLY A 231 -7.21 -4.67 1.19
C GLY A 231 -6.19 -5.82 1.15
N SER A 232 -6.10 -6.59 2.22
CA SER A 232 -5.29 -7.81 2.29
C SER A 232 -6.10 -9.02 2.75
N GLY A 233 -7.44 -8.96 2.64
CA GLY A 233 -8.29 -10.13 2.83
C GLY A 233 -7.88 -11.22 1.85
N GLY A 234 -7.94 -12.49 2.26
CA GLY A 234 -7.43 -13.62 1.45
C GLY A 234 -6.01 -14.04 1.79
N LEU A 235 -5.15 -13.09 2.18
CA LEU A 235 -3.72 -13.34 2.36
C LEU A 235 -3.39 -14.06 3.68
N ARG A 236 -2.41 -14.96 3.61
CA ARG A 236 -1.83 -15.62 4.79
C ARG A 236 -1.06 -14.63 5.65
N ARG A 237 -1.19 -14.82 6.96
CA ARG A 237 -0.49 -14.08 8.01
C ARG A 237 0.14 -15.07 8.95
N PHE A 238 1.40 -14.84 9.27
CA PHE A 238 2.19 -15.68 10.14
C PHE A 238 2.55 -14.86 11.38
N GLU A 239 2.14 -15.32 12.56
CA GLU A 239 2.49 -14.71 13.84
C GLU A 239 3.53 -15.59 14.52
N PHE A 240 4.56 -14.96 15.06
CA PHE A 240 5.66 -15.62 15.76
C PHE A 240 5.84 -14.99 17.13
N ALA A 241 5.99 -15.83 18.14
CA ALA A 241 6.61 -15.44 19.40
C ALA A 241 8.08 -15.86 19.33
N ILE A 242 8.98 -14.89 19.50
CA ILE A 242 10.42 -15.08 19.36
C ILE A 242 11.11 -14.67 20.65
N GLU A 243 11.89 -15.58 21.22
CA GLU A 243 12.71 -15.32 22.42
C GLU A 243 14.15 -14.99 22.02
N LYS A 244 14.68 -13.89 22.55
CA LYS A 244 16.10 -13.52 22.43
C LYS A 244 16.57 -12.81 23.69
N ASP A 245 17.65 -13.31 24.30
CA ASP A 245 18.26 -12.74 25.50
C ASP A 245 17.26 -12.56 26.67
N GLY A 246 16.36 -13.53 26.84
CA GLY A 246 15.29 -13.51 27.86
C GLY A 246 14.16 -12.52 27.59
N GLN A 247 14.13 -11.90 26.40
CA GLN A 247 13.05 -11.02 25.95
C GLN A 247 12.18 -11.71 24.89
N MET A 248 10.87 -11.55 25.05
CA MET A 248 9.88 -12.01 24.07
C MET A 248 9.53 -10.89 23.09
N LYS A 249 9.58 -11.21 21.79
CA LYS A 249 9.13 -10.35 20.70
C LYS A 249 8.01 -11.04 19.93
N LEU A 250 7.00 -10.27 19.52
CA LEU A 250 5.97 -10.73 18.60
C LEU A 250 6.24 -10.16 17.21
N ILE A 251 6.26 -11.04 16.21
CA ILE A 251 6.44 -10.66 14.81
C ILE A 251 5.22 -11.15 14.02
N GLU A 252 4.58 -10.27 13.27
CA GLU A 252 3.63 -10.66 12.21
C GLU A 252 4.34 -10.53 10.86
N ALA A 253 4.36 -11.61 10.10
CA ALA A 253 4.75 -11.62 8.70
C ALA A 253 3.54 -11.82 7.80
N LYS A 254 3.62 -11.27 6.59
CA LYS A 254 2.57 -11.31 5.58
C LYS A 254 3.04 -12.10 4.36
N GLU A 255 2.12 -12.84 3.76
CA GLU A 255 2.32 -13.38 2.42
C GLU A 255 2.43 -12.26 1.37
N TRP A 256 3.47 -12.36 0.54
CA TRP A 256 3.64 -11.47 -0.60
C TRP A 256 2.50 -11.68 -1.60
N ALA A 257 1.82 -10.59 -1.95
CA ALA A 257 0.94 -10.54 -3.10
C ALA A 257 1.69 -10.00 -4.32
N GLU A 258 1.25 -10.39 -5.51
CA GLU A 258 1.68 -9.74 -6.75
C GLU A 258 1.25 -8.27 -6.75
N PRO A 259 2.11 -7.33 -7.20
CA PRO A 259 1.74 -5.93 -7.26
C PRO A 259 0.52 -5.71 -8.16
N SER A 260 -0.39 -4.88 -7.72
CA SER A 260 -1.71 -4.74 -8.30
C SER A 260 -1.68 -4.08 -9.68
N TYR A 261 -0.70 -3.19 -9.91
CA TYR A 261 -0.44 -2.64 -11.24
C TYR A 261 0.01 -3.73 -12.22
N ASP A 262 0.84 -4.66 -11.77
CA ASP A 262 1.40 -5.74 -12.59
C ASP A 262 0.28 -6.71 -13.01
N VAL A 263 -0.53 -7.14 -12.03
CA VAL A 263 -1.72 -7.97 -12.25
C VAL A 263 -2.69 -7.30 -13.21
N ALA A 264 -2.96 -6.01 -13.02
CA ALA A 264 -3.90 -5.30 -13.89
C ALA A 264 -3.36 -5.09 -15.31
N THR A 265 -2.06 -4.90 -15.50
CA THR A 265 -1.47 -4.58 -16.82
C THR A 265 -0.85 -5.79 -17.51
N ASN A 266 -0.89 -6.97 -16.89
CA ASN A 266 -0.16 -8.17 -17.32
C ASN A 266 1.34 -7.90 -17.54
N VAL A 267 1.91 -6.95 -16.79
CA VAL A 267 3.33 -6.64 -16.82
C VAL A 267 4.02 -7.50 -15.78
N LYS A 268 5.11 -8.17 -16.16
CA LYS A 268 5.89 -8.94 -15.18
C LYS A 268 6.61 -8.00 -14.22
N GLY A 269 6.23 -8.10 -12.95
CA GLY A 269 6.80 -7.35 -11.85
C GLY A 269 8.23 -7.73 -11.48
N PRO A 270 8.83 -6.96 -10.55
CA PRO A 270 10.04 -7.37 -9.84
C PRO A 270 9.80 -8.65 -9.02
N GLY A 271 10.83 -9.48 -8.87
CA GLY A 271 10.76 -10.62 -7.94
C GLY A 271 10.82 -10.18 -6.47
N ASP A 272 10.39 -11.05 -5.55
CA ASP A 272 10.32 -10.77 -4.11
C ASP A 272 11.63 -10.24 -3.53
N LYS A 273 12.77 -10.81 -3.94
CA LYS A 273 14.11 -10.35 -3.50
C LYS A 273 14.40 -8.91 -3.95
N GLU A 274 14.00 -8.53 -5.16
CA GLU A 274 14.19 -7.17 -5.66
C GLU A 274 13.29 -6.18 -4.90
N ARG A 275 12.03 -6.54 -4.65
CA ARG A 275 11.10 -5.74 -3.84
C ARG A 275 11.56 -5.58 -2.41
N TYR A 276 11.99 -6.66 -1.76
CA TYR A 276 12.58 -6.61 -0.43
C TYR A 276 13.79 -5.67 -0.40
N ASN A 277 14.67 -5.79 -1.40
CA ASN A 277 15.81 -4.88 -1.54
C ASN A 277 15.36 -3.42 -1.72
N TRP A 278 14.25 -3.14 -2.40
CA TRP A 278 13.72 -1.78 -2.44
C TRP A 278 13.22 -1.32 -1.08
N ILE A 279 12.47 -2.13 -0.34
CA ILE A 279 11.95 -1.75 0.99
C ILE A 279 13.10 -1.39 1.93
N ILE A 280 14.12 -2.26 2.05
CA ILE A 280 15.26 -2.01 2.96
C ILE A 280 16.12 -0.81 2.53
N ASN A 281 16.09 -0.45 1.23
CA ASN A 281 16.87 0.65 0.68
C ASN A 281 16.03 1.90 0.38
N TYR A 282 14.72 1.87 0.61
CA TYR A 282 13.80 2.95 0.22
C TYR A 282 14.16 4.26 0.93
N ASP A 283 14.65 4.17 2.16
CA ASP A 283 15.13 5.29 2.96
C ASP A 283 16.59 5.67 2.70
N LYS A 284 17.32 4.93 1.85
CA LYS A 284 18.67 5.37 1.45
C LYS A 284 18.53 6.54 0.47
N PRO A 285 19.26 7.66 0.66
CA PRO A 285 19.23 8.86 -0.19
C PRO A 285 19.45 8.65 -1.71
N ILE A 286 19.75 7.42 -2.13
CA ILE A 286 20.11 7.00 -3.49
C ILE A 286 18.92 7.14 -4.47
N VAL A 287 17.67 7.08 -3.99
CA VAL A 287 16.50 7.28 -4.86
C VAL A 287 16.32 8.77 -5.23
N ALA A 288 16.69 9.69 -4.34
CA ALA A 288 16.54 11.13 -4.58
C ALA A 288 17.45 11.67 -5.69
N SER A 289 18.66 11.12 -5.88
CA SER A 289 19.58 11.60 -6.94
C SER A 289 19.10 11.21 -8.34
N LYS A 290 18.58 9.99 -8.53
CA LYS A 290 17.97 9.54 -9.79
C LYS A 290 16.67 10.29 -10.07
N LEU A 291 15.81 10.46 -9.06
CA LEU A 291 14.55 11.21 -9.19
C LEU A 291 14.74 12.71 -9.45
N SER A 292 15.82 13.32 -8.95
CA SER A 292 16.14 14.73 -9.20
C SER A 292 16.41 15.00 -10.69
N SER A 293 17.20 14.13 -11.33
CA SER A 293 17.43 14.19 -12.78
C SER A 293 16.15 13.97 -13.60
N LEU A 294 15.21 13.18 -13.08
CA LEU A 294 13.89 12.92 -13.65
C LEU A 294 12.98 14.15 -13.51
N GLY A 295 12.98 14.78 -12.33
CA GLY A 295 12.19 15.96 -11.98
C GLY A 295 12.54 17.20 -12.80
N GLN A 296 13.79 17.32 -13.24
CA GLN A 296 14.21 18.34 -14.21
C GLN A 296 13.62 18.07 -15.60
N LYS A 297 13.67 16.83 -16.10
CA LYS A 297 13.16 16.43 -17.44
C LYS A 297 11.64 16.36 -17.56
N LEU A 298 10.94 16.14 -16.45
CA LEU A 298 9.48 15.99 -16.39
C LEU A 298 8.69 17.28 -16.72
N PHE A 299 9.30 18.44 -16.52
CA PHE A 299 8.57 19.72 -16.45
C PHE A 299 9.32 20.92 -17.04
N THR A 300 10.31 20.67 -17.90
CA THR A 300 10.84 21.61 -18.92
C THR A 300 10.29 21.18 -20.26
#